data_AF-A0A2D9DMZ1-F1
#
_entry.id   AF-A0A2D9DMZ1-F1
#
_cell.length_a   1.000
_cell.length_b   1.000
_cell.length_c   1.000
_cell.angle_alpha   90.00
_cell.angle_beta   90.00
_cell.angle_gamma   90.00
#
_symmetry.space_group_name_H-M   'P 1'
#
loop_
_entity.id
_entity.type
_entity.pdbx_description
1 polymer ?
#
loop_
_entity_poly.entity_id
_entity_poly.type
_entity_poly.pdbx_seq_one_letter_code
_entity_poly.pdbx_strand_id
1 'polypeptide(L)' 'MKKKTLVIGASTNTARYSNMAIKKLVDKQQPVVALGLRKGEVEGVKIENEQILFPDIDTVTLYVGP' A
#
# COMPACT_ATOMS: atom_id res chain seq x y z
N MET A 1 7.68 -18.42 -0.49
CA MET A 1 8.04 -17.00 -0.68
C MET A 1 6.90 -16.13 -0.17
N LYS A 2 7.17 -15.04 0.55
CA LYS A 2 6.13 -14.06 0.92
C LYS A 2 5.81 -13.19 -0.31
N LYS A 3 4.52 -12.97 -0.60
CA LYS A 3 4.06 -12.26 -1.79
C LYS A 3 4.05 -10.75 -1.53
N LYS A 4 5.05 -10.04 -2.07
CA LYS A 4 5.14 -8.58 -1.90
C LYS A 4 3.99 -7.91 -2.64
N THR A 5 3.21 -7.12 -1.90
CA THR A 5 2.00 -6.48 -2.40
C THR A 5 2.20 -4.97 -2.55
N LEU A 6 1.90 -4.43 -3.73
CA LEU A 6 1.79 -2.99 -3.97
C LEU A 6 0.34 -2.54 -3.81
N VAL A 7 0.10 -1.59 -2.89
CA VAL A 7 -1.21 -0.95 -2.70
C VAL A 7 -1.22 0.38 -3.43
N ILE A 8 -1.99 0.49 -4.51
CA ILE A 8 -2.17 1.72 -5.29
C ILE A 8 -3.43 2.46 -4.84
N GLY A 9 -3.36 3.78 -4.70
CA GLY A 9 -4.44 4.58 -4.10
C GLY A 9 -4.38 4.58 -2.57
N ALA A 10 -3.18 4.37 -2.02
CA ALA A 10 -2.92 4.37 -0.59
C ALA A 10 -3.25 5.73 0.05
N SER A 11 -3.74 5.69 1.29
CA SER A 11 -4.11 6.88 2.05
C SER A 11 -3.98 6.62 3.55
N THR A 12 -3.59 7.65 4.29
CA THR A 12 -3.61 7.66 5.76
C THR A 12 -5.01 7.83 6.34
N ASN A 13 -6.01 8.17 5.53
CA ASN A 13 -7.41 8.27 5.98
C ASN A 13 -7.94 6.88 6.35
N THR A 14 -8.21 6.67 7.64
CA THR A 14 -8.68 5.40 8.23
C THR A 14 -10.01 4.92 7.68
N ALA A 15 -10.84 5.81 7.13
CA ALA A 15 -12.10 5.45 6.48
C ALA A 15 -11.92 4.83 5.08
N ARG A 16 -10.75 4.99 4.44
CA ARG A 16 -10.50 4.44 3.10
C ARG A 16 -10.13 2.97 3.15
N TYR A 17 -10.67 2.20 2.21
CA TYR A 17 -10.33 0.77 2.07
C TYR A 17 -8.84 0.51 1.87
N SER A 18 -8.10 1.40 1.20
CA SER A 18 -6.65 1.26 1.06
C SER A 18 -5.91 1.30 2.39
N ASN A 19 -6.38 2.09 3.37
CA ASN A 19 -5.82 2.11 4.72
C ASN A 19 -6.08 0.78 5.44
N MET A 20 -7.33 0.31 5.41
CA MET A 20 -7.72 -0.98 5.99
C MET A 20 -6.98 -2.16 5.34
N ALA A 21 -6.70 -2.09 4.05
CA ALA A 21 -5.95 -3.11 3.31
C ALA A 21 -4.50 -3.18 3.79
N ILE A 22 -3.81 -2.03 3.91
CA ILE A 22 -2.44 -1.98 4.42
C ILE A 22 -2.36 -2.61 5.82
N LYS A 23 -3.25 -2.19 6.74
CA LYS A 23 -3.32 -2.76 8.10
C LYS A 23 -3.47 -4.28 8.09
N LYS A 24 -4.46 -4.81 7.35
CA LYS A 24 -4.70 -6.26 7.24
C LYS A 24 -3.52 -7.02 6.62
N LEU A 25 -2.81 -6.42 5.68
CA LEU A 25 -1.63 -7.05 5.06
C LEU A 25 -0.46 -7.09 6.05
N VAL A 26 -0.21 -5.99 6.77
CA VAL A 26 0.82 -5.90 7.81
C VAL A 26 0.53 -6.86 8.96
N ASP A 27 -0.72 -6.94 9.46
CA ASP A 27 -1.14 -7.89 10.50
C ASP A 27 -0.89 -9.34 10.10
N LYS A 28 -1.04 -9.66 8.82
CA LYS A 28 -0.75 -10.98 8.23
C LYS A 28 0.73 -11.15 7.87
N GLN A 29 1.58 -10.22 8.28
CA GLN A 29 3.02 -10.20 8.03
C GLN A 29 3.37 -10.32 6.54
N GLN A 30 2.50 -9.80 5.66
CA GLN A 30 2.77 -9.71 4.22
C GLN A 30 3.67 -8.50 3.95
N PRO A 31 4.68 -8.60 3.07
CA PRO A 31 5.46 -7.44 2.66
C PRO A 31 4.59 -6.47 1.85
N VAL A 32 4.55 -5.20 2.26
CA VAL A 32 3.71 -4.18 1.63
C VAL A 32 4.56 -2.98 1.22
N VAL A 33 4.29 -2.45 0.03
CA VAL A 33 4.68 -1.11 -0.39
C VAL A 33 3.43 -0.36 -0.86
N ALA A 34 3.45 0.97 -0.75
CA ALA A 34 2.25 1.77 -0.98
C ALA A 34 2.54 2.99 -1.85
N LEU A 35 1.63 3.26 -2.80
CA LEU A 35 1.66 4.43 -3.69
C LEU A 35 0.33 5.17 -3.58
N GLY A 36 0.38 6.47 -3.33
CA GLY A 36 -0.79 7.32 -3.16
C GLY A 36 -0.57 8.75 -3.66
N LEU A 37 -1.60 9.59 -3.56
CA LEU A 37 -1.52 10.99 -4.01
C LEU A 37 -0.69 11.88 -3.07
N ARG A 38 -0.50 11.45 -1.81
CA ARG A 38 0.18 12.22 -0.76
C ARG A 38 1.10 11.29 0.03
N LYS A 39 2.27 11.81 0.42
CA LYS A 39 3.16 11.10 1.35
C LYS A 39 2.49 10.88 2.70
N GLY A 40 2.84 9.80 3.38
CA GLY A 40 2.30 9.44 4.68
C GLY A 40 2.77 8.06 5.13
N GLU A 41 2.22 7.57 6.23
CA GLU A 41 2.60 6.27 6.81
C GLU A 41 1.37 5.58 7.41
N VAL A 42 1.30 4.26 7.24
CA VAL A 42 0.28 3.39 7.85
C VAL A 42 0.98 2.12 8.36
N GLU A 43 0.97 1.90 9.67
CA GLU A 43 1.62 0.73 10.31
C GLU A 43 3.09 0.53 9.87
N GLY A 44 3.88 1.61 9.80
CA GLY A 44 5.27 1.55 9.33
C GLY A 44 5.45 1.49 7.81
N VAL A 45 4.36 1.34 7.04
CA VAL A 45 4.41 1.34 5.57
C VAL A 45 4.35 2.77 5.05
N LYS A 46 5.46 3.23 4.47
CA LYS A 46 5.53 4.53 3.79
C LYS A 46 4.67 4.53 2.53
N ILE A 47 3.88 5.59 2.38
CA ILE A 47 3.14 5.91 1.17
C ILE A 47 4.02 6.84 0.35
N GLU A 48 4.49 6.35 -0.79
CA GLU A 48 5.17 7.18 -1.77
C GLU A 48 4.15 7.92 -2.63
N ASN A 49 4.53 9.08 -3.15
CA ASN A 49 3.71 9.84 -4.10
C ASN A 49 4.43 10.12 -5.43
N GLU A 50 5.59 9.52 -5.61
CA GLU A 50 6.39 9.58 -6.83
C GLU A 50 6.40 8.19 -7.46
N GLN A 51 6.47 8.14 -8.80
CA GLN A 51 6.58 6.88 -9.53
C GLN A 51 8.00 6.32 -9.41
N ILE A 52 8.31 5.78 -8.24
CA ILE A 52 9.55 5.05 -8.00
C ILE A 52 9.40 3.59 -8.46
N LEU A 53 10.53 2.98 -8.80
CA LEU A 53 10.55 1.56 -9.15
C LEU A 53 10.34 0.73 -7.88
N PHE A 54 9.29 -0.09 -7.87
CA PHE A 54 9.06 -1.11 -6.83
C PHE A 54 9.49 -2.48 -7.37
N PRO A 55 10.68 -3.00 -7.01
CA PRO A 55 11.12 -4.30 -7.48
C PRO A 55 10.35 -5.43 -6.80
N ASP A 56 10.29 -6.58 -7.48
CA ASP A 56 9.81 -7.87 -6.96
C ASP A 56 8.36 -7.85 -6.43
N ILE A 57 7.49 -7.09 -7.11
CA ILE A 57 6.04 -7.08 -6.80
C ILE A 57 5.38 -8.33 -7.38
N ASP A 58 4.72 -9.09 -6.51
CA ASP A 58 3.93 -10.27 -6.88
C ASP A 58 2.47 -9.90 -7.13
N THR A 59 1.90 -9.04 -6.26
CA THR A 59 0.49 -8.68 -6.28
C THR A 59 0.32 -7.16 -6.30
N VAL A 60 -0.58 -6.65 -7.12
CA VAL A 60 -1.03 -5.24 -7.10
C VAL A 60 -2.50 -5.21 -6.69
N THR A 61 -2.85 -4.37 -5.72
CA THR A 61 -4.23 -4.09 -5.32
C THR A 61 -4.54 -2.61 -5.51
N LEU A 62 -5.67 -2.30 -6.13
CA LEU A 62 -5.99 -0.96 -6.64
C LEU A 62 -7.21 -0.37 -5.91
N TYR A 63 -7.03 0.83 -5.36
CA TYR A 63 -8.05 1.60 -4.63
C TYR A 63 -8.15 3.04 -5.17
N VAL A 64 -8.41 3.14 -6.47
CA VAL A 64 -8.61 4.40 -7.18
C VAL A 64 -10.07 4.56 -7.57
N GLY A 65 -10.52 5.80 -7.75
CA GLY A 65 -11.78 6.06 -8.43
C GLY A 65 -11.66 5.75 -9.93
N PRO A 66 -12.77 5.49 -10.64
CA PRO A 66 -12.79 5.41 -12.09
C PRO A 66 -12.36 6.73 -12.75
#